data_AF-A0A2N2I0Q5-F1
#
_entry.id   AF-A0A2N2I0Q5-F1
#
_cell.length_a   1.000
_cell.length_b   1.000
_cell.length_c   1.000
_cell.angle_alpha   90.00
_cell.angle_beta   90.00
_cell.angle_gamma   90.00
#
_symmetry.space_group_name_H-M   'P 1'
#
loop_
_entity.id
_entity.type
_entity.pdbx_description
1 polymer ?
#
loop_
_entity_poly.entity_id
_entity_poly.type
_entity_poly.pdbx_seq_one_letter_code
_entity_poly.pdbx_strand_id
1 'polypeptide(L)'
;MKKESLICFRASKALHKALARVAKEDRRSLSSTIENVLNSYLKERKAFPSVEKEKRHYPRKDLFVSAVINQPELEKMGIVTITNISLGGVRILIPKDFKQHIRIDEQNSRFEVVFNLPVENKPIKLTCESNRVFDEEDGIHVGAAFVDADFKSYKTLQTYLT
;
A
#
# COMPACT_ATOMS: atom_id res chain seq x y z
N MET A 1 12.55 10.24 21.09
CA MET A 1 13.55 10.68 20.09
C MET A 1 14.59 11.54 20.79
N LYS A 2 15.88 11.38 20.46
CA LYS A 2 16.89 12.37 20.85
C LYS A 2 16.54 13.69 20.18
N LYS A 3 16.43 14.77 20.95
CA LYS A 3 16.19 16.12 20.42
C LYS A 3 17.53 16.67 19.94
N GLU A 4 17.86 16.43 18.68
CA GLU A 4 19.17 16.78 18.11
C GLU A 4 19.26 18.27 17.71
N SER A 5 18.12 18.96 17.62
CA SER A 5 18.04 20.37 17.21
C SER A 5 17.00 21.13 18.04
N LEU A 6 17.34 22.35 18.47
CA LEU A 6 16.45 23.24 19.21
C LEU A 6 15.99 24.39 18.30
N ILE A 7 14.67 24.57 18.18
CA ILE A 7 14.06 25.64 17.39
C ILE A 7 13.44 26.66 18.33
N CYS A 8 13.94 27.90 18.29
CA CYS A 8 13.36 29.04 18.99
C CYS A 8 12.67 29.96 17.99
N PHE A 9 11.42 30.33 18.25
CA PHE A 9 10.71 31.32 17.45
C PHE A 9 9.90 32.26 18.34
N ARG A 10 9.66 33.48 17.84
CA ARG A 10 8.81 34.46 18.52
C ARG A 10 7.35 34.20 18.14
N ALA A 11 6.48 34.19 19.13
CA ALA A 11 5.04 34.04 18.96
C ALA A 11 4.32 35.23 19.59
N SER A 12 3.16 35.61 19.02
CA SER A 12 2.28 36.59 19.67
C SER A 12 1.70 35.99 20.96
N LYS A 13 1.32 36.86 21.91
CA LYS A 13 0.69 36.44 23.17
C LYS A 13 -0.60 35.66 22.93
N ALA A 14 -1.35 36.00 21.89
CA ALA A 14 -2.57 35.31 21.49
C ALA A 14 -2.27 33.89 20.98
N LEU A 15 -1.28 33.74 20.09
CA LEU A 15 -0.87 32.43 19.55
C LEU A 15 -0.36 31.50 20.66
N HIS A 16 0.48 32.02 21.56
CA HIS A 16 0.98 31.25 22.69
C HIS A 16 -0.16 30.74 23.58
N LYS A 17 -1.13 31.60 23.92
CA LYS A 17 -2.29 31.21 24.73
C LYS A 17 -3.16 30.15 24.03
N ALA A 18 -3.39 30.30 22.73
CA ALA A 18 -4.16 29.33 21.96
C ALA A 18 -3.49 27.95 21.95
N LEU A 19 -2.18 27.89 21.66
CA LEU A 19 -1.42 26.64 21.67
C LEU A 19 -1.39 26.00 23.07
N ALA A 20 -1.23 26.79 24.13
CA ALA A 20 -1.24 26.29 25.50
C ALA A 20 -2.60 25.71 25.92
N ARG A 21 -3.71 26.31 25.45
CA ARG A 21 -5.05 25.79 25.68
C ARG A 21 -5.23 24.42 25.02
N VAL A 22 -4.89 24.31 23.74
CA VAL A 22 -4.97 23.03 22.99
C VAL A 22 -4.09 21.96 23.64
N ALA A 23 -2.86 22.31 24.04
CA ALA A 23 -1.98 21.37 24.74
C ALA A 23 -2.61 20.81 26.03
N LYS A 24 -3.30 21.67 26.78
CA LYS A 24 -4.00 21.28 28.01
C LYS A 24 -5.20 20.37 27.72
N GLU A 25 -6.01 20.71 26.72
CA GLU A 25 -7.16 19.90 26.27
C GLU A 25 -6.72 18.50 25.85
N ASP A 26 -5.61 18.40 25.09
CA ASP A 26 -5.04 17.13 24.60
C ASP A 26 -4.22 16.36 25.65
N ARG A 27 -4.09 16.89 26.88
CA ARG A 27 -3.21 16.36 27.95
C ARG A 27 -1.76 16.13 27.49
N ARG A 28 -1.21 17.07 26.72
CA ARG A 28 0.16 17.04 26.18
C ARG A 28 0.95 18.26 26.60
N SER A 29 2.27 18.19 26.41
CA SER A 29 3.13 19.37 26.60
C SER A 29 3.00 20.33 25.42
N LEU A 30 3.18 21.63 25.68
CA LEU A 30 3.19 22.67 24.64
C LEU A 30 4.18 22.33 23.51
N SER A 31 5.37 21.83 23.87
CA SER A 31 6.38 21.39 22.89
C SER A 31 5.87 20.27 21.99
N SER A 32 5.17 19.27 22.55
CA SER A 32 4.60 18.17 21.76
C SER A 32 3.49 18.65 20.85
N THR A 33 2.64 19.57 21.32
CA THR A 33 1.60 20.19 20.47
C THR A 33 2.22 20.97 19.30
N ILE A 34 3.25 21.77 19.56
CA ILE A 34 3.98 22.50 18.51
C ILE A 34 4.60 21.51 17.50
N GLU A 35 5.26 20.46 17.99
CA GLU A 35 5.85 19.43 17.15
C GLU A 35 4.80 18.74 16.27
N ASN A 36 3.62 18.40 16.81
CA ASN A 36 2.53 17.79 16.05
C ASN A 36 1.99 18.74 14.97
N VAL A 37 1.76 20.01 15.30
CA VAL A 37 1.28 21.01 14.34
C VAL A 37 2.28 21.18 13.19
N LEU A 38 3.58 21.30 13.50
CA LEU A 38 4.63 21.41 12.49
C LEU A 38 4.72 20.15 11.63
N ASN A 39 4.66 18.96 12.23
CA ASN A 39 4.68 17.70 11.50
C ASN A 39 3.48 17.56 10.57
N SER A 40 2.26 17.89 11.03
CA SER A 40 1.06 17.86 10.19
C SER A 40 1.19 18.83 9.01
N TYR A 41 1.58 20.08 9.28
CA TYR A 41 1.76 21.09 8.23
C TYR A 41 2.80 20.68 7.17
N LEU A 42 3.93 20.10 7.59
CA LEU A 42 4.99 19.67 6.68
C LEU A 42 4.62 18.38 5.91
N LYS A 43 3.85 17.47 6.53
CA LYS A 43 3.32 16.28 5.86
C LYS A 43 2.30 16.65 4.78
N GLU A 44 1.36 17.54 5.08
CA GLU A 44 0.37 18.03 4.10
C GLU A 44 1.05 18.65 2.87
N ARG A 45 2.19 19.32 3.06
CA ARG A 45 2.95 19.95 1.98
C ARG A 45 3.97 19.04 1.30
N LYS A 46 4.04 17.75 1.65
CA LYS A 46 5.07 16.80 1.17
C LYS A 46 6.51 17.32 1.36
N ALA A 47 6.71 18.27 2.27
CA ALA A 47 8.00 18.88 2.58
C ALA A 47 8.78 18.07 3.63
N PHE A 48 8.10 17.14 4.30
CA PHE A 48 8.72 16.05 5.03
C PHE A 48 8.70 14.81 4.14
N PRO A 49 9.85 14.23 3.74
CA PRO A 49 9.85 12.85 3.28
C PRO A 49 9.33 12.03 4.45
N SER A 50 8.15 11.44 4.30
CA SER A 50 7.59 10.57 5.31
C SER A 50 8.60 9.45 5.56
N VAL A 51 9.34 9.52 6.67
CA VAL A 51 9.91 8.32 7.29
C VAL A 51 8.75 7.59 7.96
N GLU A 52 7.75 7.20 7.16
CA GLU A 52 6.92 6.07 7.55
C GLU A 52 7.90 4.91 7.60
N LYS A 53 8.30 4.52 8.82
CA LYS A 53 8.92 3.21 9.01
C LYS A 53 7.97 2.21 8.37
N GLU A 54 8.37 1.66 7.24
CA GLU A 54 7.64 0.63 6.52
C GLU A 54 7.27 -0.44 7.55
N LYS A 55 5.97 -0.56 7.84
CA LYS A 55 5.44 -1.51 8.83
C LYS A 55 5.29 -2.90 8.22
N ARG A 56 5.32 -2.99 6.90
CA ARG A 56 5.19 -4.27 6.18
C ARG A 56 6.49 -5.06 6.34
N HIS A 57 6.34 -6.36 6.55
CA HIS A 57 7.46 -7.28 6.56
C HIS A 57 8.18 -7.32 5.20
N TYR A 58 7.40 -7.17 4.11
CA TYR A 58 7.90 -7.07 2.74
C TYR A 58 7.48 -5.74 2.11
N PRO A 59 8.43 -4.84 1.79
CA PRO A 59 8.14 -3.61 1.05
C PRO A 59 7.50 -3.92 -0.31
N ARG A 60 6.59 -3.04 -0.75
CA ARG A 60 5.98 -3.15 -2.06
C ARG A 60 6.84 -2.42 -3.09
N LYS A 61 6.98 -3.02 -4.26
CA LYS A 61 7.58 -2.43 -5.46
C LYS A 61 6.46 -2.12 -6.45
N ASP A 62 6.44 -0.92 -6.98
CA ASP A 62 5.52 -0.56 -8.05
C ASP A 62 5.85 -1.39 -9.30
N LEU A 63 4.82 -1.99 -9.88
CA LEU A 63 4.93 -2.88 -11.02
C LEU A 63 3.62 -2.79 -11.78
N PHE A 64 3.67 -2.29 -13.01
CA PHE A 64 2.51 -2.15 -13.89
C PHE A 64 2.60 -3.18 -15.02
N VAL A 65 2.06 -4.38 -14.77
CA VAL A 65 2.08 -5.47 -15.76
C VAL A 65 0.70 -6.08 -15.90
N SER A 66 0.37 -6.48 -17.12
CA SER A 66 -0.82 -7.28 -17.38
C SER A 66 -0.65 -8.65 -16.75
N ALA A 67 -1.73 -9.15 -16.16
CA ALA A 67 -1.81 -10.46 -15.57
C ALA A 67 -3.11 -11.14 -15.99
N VAL A 68 -3.10 -12.47 -15.99
CA VAL A 68 -4.30 -13.30 -16.15
C VAL A 68 -4.69 -13.82 -14.78
N ILE A 69 -5.95 -13.63 -14.43
CA ILE A 69 -6.58 -14.26 -13.28
C ILE A 69 -7.26 -15.52 -13.76
N ASN A 70 -7.04 -16.61 -13.05
CA ASN A 70 -7.72 -17.88 -13.26
C ASN A 70 -8.41 -18.29 -11.96
N GLN A 71 -9.71 -18.56 -12.03
CA GLN A 71 -10.53 -19.09 -10.94
C GLN A 71 -11.01 -20.49 -11.36
N PRO A 72 -10.22 -21.56 -11.14
CA PRO A 72 -10.53 -22.89 -11.65
C PRO A 72 -11.90 -23.39 -11.21
N GLU A 73 -12.26 -23.11 -9.95
CA GLU A 73 -13.55 -23.52 -9.35
C GLU A 73 -14.76 -22.85 -9.99
N LEU A 74 -14.59 -21.68 -10.62
CA LEU A 74 -15.66 -20.91 -11.25
C LEU A 74 -15.60 -20.97 -12.78
N GLU A 75 -14.61 -21.68 -13.35
CA GLU A 75 -14.29 -21.69 -14.78
C GLU A 75 -14.18 -20.28 -15.40
N LYS A 76 -13.72 -19.31 -14.59
CA LYS A 76 -13.60 -17.91 -14.99
C LYS A 76 -12.15 -17.51 -15.15
N MET A 77 -11.89 -16.80 -16.23
CA MET A 77 -10.62 -16.13 -16.48
C MET A 77 -10.84 -14.68 -16.83
N GLY A 78 -9.88 -13.83 -16.50
CA GLY A 78 -9.91 -12.44 -16.93
C GLY A 78 -8.54 -11.78 -16.89
N ILE A 79 -8.40 -10.71 -17.66
CA ILE A 79 -7.17 -9.92 -17.74
C ILE A 79 -7.28 -8.76 -16.76
N VAL A 80 -6.22 -8.56 -15.98
CA VAL A 80 -6.12 -7.50 -14.97
C VAL A 80 -4.75 -6.83 -15.05
N THR A 81 -4.58 -5.75 -14.30
CA THR A 81 -3.29 -5.07 -14.17
C THR A 81 -2.78 -5.22 -12.75
N ILE A 82 -1.59 -5.79 -12.56
CA ILE A 82 -0.86 -5.64 -11.30
C ILE A 82 -0.36 -4.19 -11.25
N THR A 83 -0.53 -3.52 -10.10
CA THR A 83 -0.07 -2.13 -9.89
C THR A 83 1.08 -2.03 -8.90
N ASN A 84 1.15 -2.95 -7.93
CA ASN A 84 2.32 -3.16 -7.10
C ASN A 84 2.37 -4.60 -6.58
N ILE A 85 3.56 -5.03 -6.19
CA ILE A 85 3.83 -6.38 -5.72
C ILE A 85 4.85 -6.37 -4.58
N SER A 86 4.76 -7.32 -3.66
CA SER A 86 5.80 -7.63 -2.67
C SER A 86 6.00 -9.14 -2.62
N LEU A 87 6.91 -9.61 -1.76
CA LEU A 87 7.07 -11.04 -1.49
C LEU A 87 5.86 -11.68 -0.78
N GLY A 88 4.96 -10.88 -0.21
CA GLY A 88 3.81 -11.36 0.55
C GLY A 88 2.46 -11.18 -0.16
N GLY A 89 2.42 -10.49 -1.30
CA GLY A 89 1.14 -10.24 -1.98
C GLY A 89 1.23 -9.24 -3.11
N VAL A 90 0.07 -8.93 -3.67
CA VAL A 90 -0.08 -8.12 -4.88
C VAL A 90 -1.28 -7.17 -4.76
N ARG A 91 -1.21 -6.02 -5.45
CA ARG A 91 -2.37 -5.17 -5.72
C ARG A 91 -2.73 -5.29 -7.20
N ILE A 92 -3.98 -5.59 -7.45
CA ILE A 92 -4.57 -5.80 -8.78
C ILE A 92 -5.59 -4.68 -9.03
N LEU A 93 -5.61 -4.17 -10.26
CA LEU A 93 -6.62 -3.27 -10.80
C LEU A 93 -7.46 -4.04 -11.83
N ILE A 94 -8.78 -4.04 -11.61
CA ILE A 94 -9.78 -4.57 -12.52
C ILE A 94 -10.51 -3.37 -13.15
N PRO A 95 -10.39 -3.14 -14.47
CA PRO A 95 -11.17 -2.09 -15.12
C PRO A 95 -12.67 -2.39 -15.00
N LYS A 96 -13.50 -1.35 -14.84
CA LYS A 96 -14.96 -1.50 -14.58
C LYS A 96 -15.67 -2.33 -15.64
N ASP A 97 -15.23 -2.23 -16.89
CA ASP A 97 -15.77 -2.97 -18.03
C ASP A 97 -15.59 -4.50 -17.90
N PHE A 98 -14.64 -4.94 -17.06
CA PHE A 98 -14.32 -6.35 -16.85
C PHE A 98 -14.91 -6.93 -15.55
N LYS A 99 -15.62 -6.14 -14.75
CA LYS A 99 -16.19 -6.57 -13.45
C LYS A 99 -17.07 -7.82 -13.56
N GLN A 100 -17.80 -7.99 -14.65
CA GLN A 100 -18.71 -9.13 -14.82
C GLN A 100 -17.98 -10.48 -15.02
N HIS A 101 -16.71 -10.45 -15.41
CA HIS A 101 -15.93 -11.63 -15.80
C HIS A 101 -15.10 -12.21 -14.66
N ILE A 102 -14.85 -11.44 -13.59
CA ILE A 102 -13.93 -11.82 -12.51
C ILE A 102 -14.61 -11.56 -11.17
N ARG A 103 -14.64 -12.57 -10.28
CA ARG A 103 -15.18 -12.45 -8.91
C ARG A 103 -14.06 -12.60 -7.88
N ILE A 104 -13.09 -11.70 -7.93
CA ILE A 104 -12.03 -11.61 -6.90
C ILE A 104 -12.23 -10.40 -5.98
N ASP A 105 -13.32 -9.67 -6.19
CA ASP A 105 -13.79 -8.54 -5.39
C ASP A 105 -14.68 -8.96 -4.20
N GLU A 106 -14.94 -10.26 -4.06
CA GLU A 106 -15.47 -10.84 -2.81
C GLU A 106 -14.32 -11.04 -1.82
N GLN A 107 -14.61 -10.96 -0.51
CA GLN A 107 -13.59 -11.12 0.52
C GLN A 107 -13.17 -12.59 0.64
N ASN A 108 -11.86 -12.85 0.75
CA ASN A 108 -11.26 -14.18 0.83
C ASN A 108 -11.48 -15.07 -0.41
N SER A 109 -11.72 -14.46 -1.58
CA SER A 109 -11.74 -15.17 -2.85
C SER A 109 -10.35 -15.69 -3.18
N ARG A 110 -10.26 -17.00 -3.44
CA ARG A 110 -9.04 -17.65 -3.89
C ARG A 110 -8.96 -17.66 -5.42
N PHE A 111 -7.80 -17.33 -5.96
CA PHE A 111 -7.56 -17.30 -7.40
C PHE A 111 -6.08 -17.50 -7.72
N GLU A 112 -5.78 -17.91 -8.95
CA GLU A 112 -4.41 -17.89 -9.46
C GLU A 112 -4.17 -16.60 -10.25
N VAL A 113 -3.01 -15.98 -10.05
CA VAL A 113 -2.52 -14.89 -10.89
C VAL A 113 -1.31 -15.38 -11.69
N VAL A 114 -1.35 -15.15 -13.00
CA VAL A 114 -0.28 -15.50 -13.93
C VAL A 114 0.21 -14.23 -14.62
N PHE A 115 1.50 -13.94 -14.53
CA PHE A 115 2.10 -12.74 -15.14
C PHE A 115 3.57 -12.95 -15.44
N ASN A 116 4.13 -12.11 -16.31
CA ASN A 116 5.56 -12.09 -16.59
C ASN A 116 6.21 -10.89 -15.86
N LEU A 117 7.43 -11.09 -15.38
CA LEU A 117 8.24 -9.97 -14.88
C LEU A 117 8.90 -9.23 -16.05
N PRO A 118 9.15 -7.91 -15.96
CA PRO A 118 9.75 -7.14 -17.05
C PRO A 118 11.14 -7.63 -17.48
N VAL A 119 11.88 -8.27 -16.57
CA VAL A 119 13.27 -8.70 -16.78
C VAL A 119 13.36 -10.13 -17.28
N GLU A 120 12.31 -10.94 -17.07
CA GLU A 120 12.25 -12.35 -17.45
C GLU A 120 10.92 -12.67 -18.12
N ASN A 121 10.96 -13.12 -19.38
CA ASN A 121 9.79 -13.61 -20.12
C ASN A 121 9.27 -14.98 -19.64
N LYS A 122 9.52 -15.33 -18.37
CA LYS A 122 9.00 -16.56 -17.77
C LYS A 122 7.75 -16.23 -16.96
N PRO A 123 6.64 -16.96 -17.19
CA PRO A 123 5.43 -16.75 -16.40
C PRO A 123 5.65 -17.18 -14.97
N ILE A 124 5.25 -16.31 -14.06
CA ILE A 124 5.11 -16.58 -12.63
C ILE A 124 3.65 -16.89 -12.38
N LYS A 125 3.41 -18.00 -11.66
CA LYS A 125 2.08 -18.38 -11.19
C LYS A 125 2.05 -18.38 -9.67
N LEU A 126 1.12 -17.63 -9.10
CA LEU A 126 0.92 -17.54 -7.65
C LEU A 126 -0.56 -17.74 -7.33
N THR A 127 -0.85 -18.52 -6.30
CA THR A 127 -2.18 -18.60 -5.73
C THR A 127 -2.35 -17.52 -4.68
N CYS A 128 -3.41 -16.74 -4.82
CA CYS A 128 -3.71 -15.57 -4.03
C CYS A 128 -5.05 -15.72 -3.34
N GLU A 129 -5.20 -15.02 -2.22
CA GLU A 129 -6.46 -14.81 -1.52
C GLU A 129 -6.72 -13.31 -1.37
N SER A 130 -7.92 -12.84 -1.71
CA SER A 130 -8.28 -11.42 -1.63
C SER A 130 -8.52 -10.98 -0.17
N ASN A 131 -7.89 -9.88 0.24
CA ASN A 131 -7.98 -9.39 1.62
C ASN A 131 -8.67 -8.02 1.71
N ARG A 132 -8.60 -7.22 0.66
CA ARG A 132 -9.16 -5.85 0.62
C ARG A 132 -9.61 -5.49 -0.79
N VAL A 133 -10.72 -4.79 -0.89
CA VAL A 133 -11.32 -4.37 -2.15
C VAL A 133 -11.73 -2.91 -2.02
N PHE A 134 -11.37 -2.09 -3.01
CA PHE A 134 -11.69 -0.67 -3.08
C PHE A 134 -12.24 -0.36 -4.47
N ASP A 135 -13.37 0.34 -4.55
CA ASP A 135 -13.90 0.88 -5.80
C ASP A 135 -13.40 2.33 -5.93
N GLU A 136 -12.58 2.60 -6.94
CA GLU A 136 -12.02 3.92 -7.23
C GLU A 136 -12.50 4.39 -8.63
N GLU A 137 -12.18 5.62 -9.04
CA GLU A 137 -12.62 6.15 -10.34
C GLU A 137 -12.11 5.30 -11.51
N ASP A 138 -10.85 4.85 -11.43
CA ASP A 138 -10.11 4.12 -12.46
C ASP A 138 -10.45 2.61 -12.51
N GLY A 139 -11.07 2.06 -11.47
CA GLY A 139 -11.47 0.66 -11.43
C GLY A 139 -11.56 0.10 -10.01
N ILE A 140 -11.71 -1.23 -9.94
CA ILE A 140 -11.71 -1.95 -8.67
C ILE A 140 -10.30 -2.38 -8.34
N HIS A 141 -9.82 -1.97 -7.17
CA HIS A 141 -8.52 -2.34 -6.63
C HIS A 141 -8.67 -3.46 -5.63
N VAL A 142 -8.01 -4.59 -5.90
CA VAL A 142 -7.99 -5.76 -5.03
C VAL A 142 -6.59 -5.96 -4.48
N GLY A 143 -6.47 -5.93 -3.16
CA GLY A 143 -5.26 -6.34 -2.45
C GLY A 143 -5.37 -7.81 -2.07
N ALA A 144 -4.40 -8.62 -2.49
CA ALA A 144 -4.39 -10.06 -2.24
C ALA A 144 -3.06 -10.52 -1.63
N ALA A 145 -3.12 -11.54 -0.76
CA ALA A 145 -1.95 -12.18 -0.16
C ALA A 145 -1.63 -13.48 -0.91
N PHE A 146 -0.34 -13.82 -1.00
CA PHE A 146 0.06 -15.12 -1.55
C PHE A 146 -0.16 -16.22 -0.52
N VAL A 147 -0.84 -17.30 -0.94
CA VAL A 147 -1.14 -18.45 -0.08
C VAL A 147 -0.45 -19.72 -0.56
N ASP A 148 -0.11 -19.80 -1.84
CA ASP A 148 0.65 -20.91 -2.42
C ASP A 148 1.41 -20.45 -3.66
N ALA A 149 2.54 -21.10 -3.94
CA ALA A 149 3.38 -20.85 -5.10
C ALA A 149 4.29 -22.05 -5.34
N ASP A 150 4.53 -22.40 -6.61
CA ASP A 150 5.61 -23.33 -6.90
C ASP A 150 6.97 -22.68 -6.58
N PHE A 151 7.94 -23.50 -6.18
CA PHE A 151 9.25 -23.03 -5.73
C PHE A 151 9.96 -22.15 -6.78
N LYS A 152 9.78 -22.44 -8.06
CA LYS A 152 10.43 -21.70 -9.15
C LYS A 152 9.81 -20.32 -9.28
N SER A 153 8.48 -20.21 -9.31
CA SER A 153 7.74 -18.95 -9.30
C SER A 153 8.13 -18.06 -8.11
N TYR A 154 8.16 -18.64 -6.90
CA TYR A 154 8.54 -17.91 -5.69
C TYR A 154 9.99 -17.41 -5.76
N LYS A 155 10.93 -18.28 -6.17
CA LYS A 155 12.36 -17.92 -6.28
C LYS A 155 12.62 -16.84 -7.31
N THR A 156 11.94 -16.89 -8.46
CA THR A 156 12.05 -15.85 -9.50
C THR A 156 11.51 -14.52 -8.97
N LEU A 157 10.36 -14.51 -8.29
CA LEU A 157 9.82 -13.29 -7.69
C LEU A 157 10.76 -12.72 -6.62
N GLN A 158 11.30 -13.57 -5.75
CA GLN A 158 12.25 -13.16 -4.73
C GLN A 158 13.48 -12.49 -5.33
N THR A 159 14.08 -13.12 -6.35
CA THR A 159 15.26 -12.59 -7.05
C THR A 159 14.98 -11.23 -7.70
N TYR A 160 13.76 -10.97 -8.14
CA TYR A 160 13.38 -9.67 -8.72
C TYR A 160 13.14 -8.55 -7.69
N LEU A 161 12.77 -8.92 -6.46
CA LEU A 161 12.41 -7.99 -5.39
C LEU A 161 13.54 -7.68 -4.41
N THR A 162 14.62 -8.49 -4.41
CA THR A 162 15.84 -8.29 -3.62
C THR A 162 16.97 -7.81 -4.50
#